data_AF-A0AAW2QK38-F1
#
_entry.id   AF-A0AAW2QK38-F1
#
_cell.length_a   1.000
_cell.length_b   1.000
_cell.length_c   1.000
_cell.angle_alpha   90.00
_cell.angle_beta   90.00
_cell.angle_gamma   90.00
#
_symmetry.space_group_name_H-M   'P 1'
#
loop_
_entity.id
_entity.type
_entity.pdbx_description
1 polymer ?
#
loop_
_entity_poly.entity_id
_entity_poly.type
_entity_poly.pdbx_seq_one_letter_code
_entity_poly.pdbx_strand_id
1 'polypeptide(L)'
;MSKSFAYLDAINKEKWTASLDGGWRCGILTTNMSECINGVLKGARRLPVSALVEITLERTVHYFHVRAIKGQKMLQNNQLWTDFACKMFISWQQKAVEHTVTKYSHAQQSASVVTRRQGRHGMNTHVVKIANRECSCGKWNQFGIPCSHAQKVCGAYNISAASMVKDYYDVMAYNNTYSKHFEPVQSEDYWDDPNFQLVHDPTIRTVTRPGRNQTTRIHNEMDWRQTRARQEAQQQQGDSSVQENVP
;
A
#
# COMPACT_ATOMS: atom_id res chain seq x y z
N MET A 1 -9.63 26.08 -17.14
CA MET A 1 -9.28 24.99 -16.18
C MET A 1 -10.40 23.96 -16.19
N SER A 2 -10.10 22.66 -16.14
CA SER A 2 -11.13 21.61 -16.06
C SER A 2 -11.78 21.60 -14.67
N LYS A 3 -13.06 21.19 -14.58
CA LYS A 3 -13.77 21.05 -13.30
C LYS A 3 -13.02 20.13 -12.32
N SER A 4 -12.34 19.11 -12.83
CA SER A 4 -11.52 18.19 -12.03
C SER A 4 -10.30 18.86 -11.40
N PHE A 5 -9.65 19.79 -12.10
CA PHE A 5 -8.51 20.53 -11.56
C PHE A 5 -8.95 21.45 -10.41
N ALA A 6 -10.04 22.19 -10.59
CA ALA A 6 -10.59 23.06 -9.55
C ALA A 6 -11.01 22.28 -8.29
N TYR A 7 -11.56 21.07 -8.46
CA TYR A 7 -11.89 20.18 -7.34
C TYR A 7 -10.65 19.72 -6.56
N LEU A 8 -9.59 19.30 -7.26
CA LEU A 8 -8.36 18.84 -6.60
C LEU A 8 -7.60 19.99 -5.92
N ASP A 9 -7.55 21.17 -6.54
CA ASP A 9 -6.85 22.33 -5.98
C ASP A 9 -7.58 22.91 -4.74
N ALA A 10 -8.89 22.66 -4.61
CA ALA A 10 -9.65 22.97 -3.39
C ALA A 10 -9.33 22.04 -2.21
N ILE A 11 -8.73 20.86 -2.46
CA ILE A 11 -8.30 19.94 -1.42
C ILE A 11 -6.84 20.27 -1.08
N ASN A 12 -6.52 20.39 0.21
CA ASN A 12 -5.14 20.61 0.65
C ASN A 12 -4.20 19.59 -0.01
N LYS A 13 -3.15 20.09 -0.68
CA LYS A 13 -2.25 19.32 -1.54
C LYS A 13 -1.55 18.19 -0.78
N GLU A 14 -1.34 18.34 0.52
CA GLU A 14 -0.81 17.27 1.38
C GLU A 14 -1.70 16.00 1.35
N LYS A 15 -3.02 16.15 1.13
CA LYS A 15 -3.99 15.04 1.12
C LYS A 15 -4.04 14.23 -0.17
N TRP A 16 -3.43 14.70 -1.26
CA TRP A 16 -3.46 13.98 -2.54
C TRP A 16 -2.14 14.00 -3.31
N THR A 17 -1.17 14.84 -2.95
CA THR A 17 0.18 14.84 -3.53
C THR A 17 1.17 14.14 -2.60
N ALA A 18 1.96 13.21 -3.13
CA ALA A 18 3.00 12.51 -2.37
C ALA A 18 4.21 13.41 -2.06
N SER A 19 4.47 14.42 -2.88
CA SER A 19 5.60 15.34 -2.67
C SER A 19 5.38 16.31 -1.51
N LEU A 20 4.12 16.57 -1.13
CA LEU A 20 3.78 17.53 -0.07
C LEU A 20 3.18 16.85 1.17
N ASP A 21 3.09 15.52 1.22
CA ASP A 21 2.46 14.82 2.34
C ASP A 21 3.36 14.63 3.55
N GLY A 22 4.48 15.35 3.65
CA GLY A 22 5.41 15.23 4.77
C GLY A 22 6.00 13.82 4.97
N GLY A 23 5.89 12.92 3.98
CA GLY A 23 6.34 11.52 4.07
C GLY A 23 5.34 10.56 4.71
N TRP A 24 4.10 11.00 4.99
CA TRP A 24 3.10 10.17 5.70
C TRP A 24 2.64 8.93 4.92
N ARG A 25 2.76 8.91 3.59
CA ARG A 25 2.34 7.75 2.77
C ARG A 25 3.44 6.69 2.56
N CYS A 26 4.62 6.85 3.16
CA CYS A 26 5.73 5.89 3.08
C CYS A 26 6.02 5.37 1.65
N GLY A 27 5.86 6.23 0.63
CA GLY A 27 6.07 5.87 -0.78
C GLY A 27 4.97 5.01 -1.42
N ILE A 28 3.76 4.93 -0.86
CA ILE A 28 2.59 4.34 -1.53
C ILE A 28 2.13 5.31 -2.63
N LEU A 29 2.58 5.06 -3.86
CA LEU A 29 2.32 5.91 -5.03
C LEU A 29 1.18 5.40 -5.93
N THR A 30 0.58 4.24 -5.61
CA THR A 30 -0.34 3.54 -6.52
C THR A 30 -1.68 3.21 -5.87
N THR A 31 -2.68 2.99 -6.72
CA THR A 31 -4.04 2.49 -6.38
C THR A 31 -4.05 1.04 -5.90
N ASN A 32 -2.90 0.48 -5.52
CA ASN A 32 -2.73 -0.92 -5.12
C ASN A 32 -3.72 -1.33 -4.02
N MET A 33 -4.10 -0.40 -3.16
CA MET A 33 -5.09 -0.63 -2.11
C MET A 33 -6.48 -0.95 -2.69
N SER A 34 -6.93 -0.20 -3.71
CA SER A 34 -8.18 -0.49 -4.41
C SER A 34 -8.12 -1.78 -5.22
N GLU A 35 -6.97 -2.08 -5.84
CA GLU A 35 -6.75 -3.33 -6.59
C GLU A 35 -6.74 -4.55 -5.67
N CYS A 36 -6.13 -4.42 -4.49
CA CYS A 36 -6.13 -5.46 -3.46
C CYS A 36 -7.55 -5.78 -2.99
N ILE A 37 -8.33 -4.75 -2.64
CA ILE A 37 -9.74 -4.92 -2.24
C ILE A 37 -10.55 -5.52 -3.40
N ASN A 38 -10.32 -5.07 -4.62
CA ASN A 38 -10.96 -5.62 -5.81
C ASN A 38 -10.62 -7.11 -6.01
N GLY A 39 -9.38 -7.52 -5.73
CA GLY A 39 -8.93 -8.90 -5.76
C GLY A 39 -9.61 -9.75 -4.68
N VAL A 40 -9.67 -9.22 -3.45
CA VAL A 40 -10.39 -9.82 -2.32
C VAL A 40 -11.85 -10.09 -2.70
N LEU A 41 -12.54 -9.11 -3.26
CA LEU A 41 -13.96 -9.21 -3.58
C LEU A 41 -14.26 -9.89 -4.91
N LYS A 42 -13.25 -10.29 -5.70
CA LYS A 42 -13.43 -10.80 -7.07
C LYS A 42 -14.41 -11.98 -7.15
N GLY A 43 -14.34 -12.91 -6.20
CA GLY A 43 -15.25 -14.07 -6.12
C GLY A 43 -16.66 -13.72 -5.64
N ALA A 44 -16.83 -12.61 -4.93
CA ALA A 44 -18.09 -12.17 -4.37
C ALA A 44 -18.91 -11.26 -5.30
N ARG A 45 -18.31 -10.76 -6.39
CA ARG A 45 -18.95 -9.78 -7.30
C ARG A 45 -20.25 -10.24 -7.97
N ARG A 46 -20.52 -11.55 -7.96
CA ARG A 46 -21.74 -12.14 -8.54
C ARG A 46 -22.71 -12.66 -7.48
N LEU A 47 -22.41 -12.43 -6.20
CA LEU A 47 -23.26 -12.82 -5.09
C LEU A 47 -24.20 -11.67 -4.72
N PRO A 48 -25.29 -11.95 -3.96
CA PRO A 48 -26.14 -10.92 -3.39
C PRO A 48 -25.34 -9.90 -2.56
N VAL A 49 -25.89 -8.69 -2.40
CA VAL A 49 -25.26 -7.63 -1.58
C VAL A 49 -25.02 -8.09 -0.15
N SER A 50 -25.93 -8.88 0.43
CA SER A 50 -25.75 -9.49 1.75
C SER A 50 -24.47 -10.31 1.85
N ALA A 51 -24.20 -11.18 0.87
CA ALA A 51 -22.98 -11.97 0.81
C ALA A 51 -21.72 -11.11 0.65
N LEU A 52 -21.78 -9.98 -0.06
CA LEU A 52 -20.67 -9.03 -0.15
C LEU A 52 -20.36 -8.39 1.21
N VAL A 53 -21.40 -8.01 1.96
CA VAL A 53 -21.27 -7.44 3.31
C VAL A 53 -20.68 -8.48 4.26
N GLU A 54 -21.23 -9.70 4.26
CA GLU A 54 -20.78 -10.83 5.09
C GLU A 54 -19.30 -11.16 4.83
N ILE A 55 -18.91 -11.38 3.57
CA ILE A 55 -17.51 -11.67 3.20
C ILE A 55 -16.57 -10.52 3.62
N THR A 56 -17.02 -9.28 3.51
CA THR A 56 -16.21 -8.12 3.92
C THR A 56 -16.01 -8.10 5.43
N LEU A 57 -17.07 -8.35 6.20
CA LEU A 57 -17.02 -8.44 7.65
C LEU A 57 -16.11 -9.60 8.08
N GLU A 58 -16.38 -10.83 7.62
CA GLU A 58 -15.62 -12.03 7.97
C GLU A 58 -14.12 -11.87 7.69
N ARG A 59 -13.76 -11.35 6.52
CA ARG A 59 -12.35 -11.12 6.17
C ARG A 59 -11.71 -10.04 7.02
N THR A 60 -12.46 -9.00 7.38
CA THR A 60 -11.96 -7.95 8.27
C THR A 60 -11.71 -8.51 9.67
N VAL A 61 -12.66 -9.25 10.21
CA VAL A 61 -12.56 -9.94 11.51
C VAL A 61 -11.36 -10.87 11.52
N HIS A 62 -11.26 -11.76 10.52
CA HIS A 62 -10.14 -12.69 10.38
C HIS A 62 -8.80 -11.96 10.28
N TYR A 63 -8.73 -10.89 9.49
CA TYR A 63 -7.52 -10.09 9.33
C TYR A 63 -7.09 -9.45 10.64
N PHE A 64 -8.00 -8.79 11.37
CA PHE A 64 -7.71 -8.19 12.67
C PHE A 64 -7.27 -9.25 13.68
N HIS A 65 -7.94 -10.40 13.72
CA HIS A 65 -7.59 -11.50 14.62
C HIS A 65 -6.17 -12.03 14.36
N VAL A 66 -5.84 -12.36 13.10
CA VAL A 66 -4.50 -12.83 12.71
C VAL A 66 -3.44 -11.78 13.03
N ARG A 67 -3.73 -10.50 12.79
CA ARG A 67 -2.80 -9.39 13.06
C ARG A 67 -2.59 -9.19 14.55
N ALA A 68 -3.63 -9.28 15.38
CA ALA A 68 -3.54 -9.20 16.84
C ALA A 68 -2.69 -10.34 17.41
N ILE A 69 -2.93 -11.60 17.00
CA ILE A 69 -2.11 -12.75 17.41
C ILE A 69 -0.64 -12.53 17.05
N LYS A 70 -0.39 -12.05 15.82
CA LYS A 70 0.96 -11.72 15.38
C LYS A 70 1.61 -10.63 16.25
N GLY A 71 0.85 -9.60 16.60
CA GLY A 71 1.28 -8.53 17.50
C GLY A 71 1.68 -9.04 18.89
N GLN A 72 0.87 -9.93 19.46
CA GLN A 72 1.14 -10.57 20.75
C GLN A 72 2.38 -11.45 20.71
N LYS A 73 2.57 -12.23 19.64
CA LYS A 73 3.78 -13.03 19.46
C LYS A 73 5.04 -12.16 19.40
N MET A 74 4.97 -11.01 18.70
CA MET A 74 6.11 -10.08 18.65
C MET A 74 6.42 -9.49 20.03
N LEU A 75 5.38 -9.18 20.81
CA LEU A 75 5.53 -8.67 22.17
C LEU A 75 6.16 -9.71 23.12
N GLN A 76 5.69 -10.96 23.07
CA GLN A 76 6.25 -12.08 23.86
C GLN A 76 7.72 -12.35 23.55
N ASN A 77 8.14 -12.09 22.31
CA ASN A 77 9.54 -12.22 21.89
C ASN A 77 10.40 -10.99 22.26
N ASN A 78 9.86 -10.01 22.99
CA ASN A 78 10.52 -8.73 23.29
C ASN A 78 11.04 -8.02 22.02
N GLN A 79 10.35 -8.16 20.89
CA GLN A 79 10.72 -7.47 19.65
C GLN A 79 10.40 -5.98 19.79
N LEU A 80 11.36 -5.13 19.43
CA LEU A 80 11.18 -3.67 19.44
C LEU A 80 10.29 -3.22 18.28
N TRP A 81 10.55 -3.75 17.09
CA TRP A 81 9.84 -3.39 15.86
C TRP A 81 9.11 -4.57 15.23
N THR A 82 8.15 -4.25 14.37
CA THR A 82 7.48 -5.23 13.51
C THR A 82 8.48 -6.09 12.73
N ASP A 83 8.06 -7.32 12.38
CA ASP A 83 8.87 -8.22 11.54
C ASP A 83 9.40 -7.57 10.26
N PHE A 84 8.58 -6.74 9.62
CA PHE A 84 8.95 -6.03 8.40
C PHE A 84 10.16 -5.12 8.65
N ALA A 85 10.07 -4.28 9.68
CA ALA A 85 11.13 -3.36 10.05
C ALA A 85 12.40 -4.10 10.49
N CYS A 86 12.27 -5.15 11.30
CA CYS A 86 13.40 -5.97 11.73
C CYS A 86 14.12 -6.60 10.53
N LYS A 87 13.39 -7.29 9.64
CA LYS A 87 13.97 -7.92 8.44
C LYS A 87 14.68 -6.92 7.55
N MET A 88 14.05 -5.76 7.32
CA MET A 88 14.62 -4.73 6.46
C MET A 88 15.87 -4.09 7.09
N PHE A 89 15.81 -3.75 8.38
CA PHE A 89 16.93 -3.16 9.11
C PHE A 89 18.15 -4.10 9.12
N ILE A 90 17.96 -5.39 9.41
CA ILE A 90 19.02 -6.40 9.43
C ILE A 90 19.60 -6.60 8.02
N SER A 91 18.75 -6.73 6.99
CA SER A 91 19.21 -6.87 5.61
C SER A 91 20.05 -5.68 5.14
N TRP A 92 19.65 -4.46 5.51
CA TRP A 92 20.42 -3.26 5.19
C TRP A 92 21.69 -3.15 6.02
N GLN A 93 21.69 -3.62 7.26
CA GLN A 93 22.88 -3.62 8.12
C GLN A 93 23.97 -4.53 7.55
N GLN A 94 23.60 -5.70 7.04
CA GLN A 94 24.51 -6.60 6.33
C GLN A 94 25.12 -5.93 5.09
N LYS A 95 24.31 -5.21 4.31
CA LYS A 95 24.80 -4.44 3.15
C LYS A 95 25.69 -3.26 3.54
N ALA A 96 25.49 -2.69 4.73
CA ALA A 96 26.24 -1.53 5.21
C ALA A 96 27.73 -1.86 5.43
N VAL A 97 28.04 -3.10 5.84
CA VAL A 97 29.40 -3.56 6.15
C VAL A 97 30.37 -3.25 5.01
N GLU A 98 29.93 -3.49 3.77
CA GLU A 98 30.75 -3.38 2.56
C GLU A 98 31.01 -1.94 2.09
N HIS A 99 30.27 -0.96 2.63
CA HIS A 99 30.40 0.43 2.19
C HIS A 99 31.62 1.11 2.80
N THR A 100 32.16 2.12 2.13
CA THR A 100 33.20 3.00 2.65
C THR A 100 32.64 4.38 2.98
N VAL A 101 33.16 5.03 4.01
CA VAL A 101 32.67 6.33 4.50
C VAL A 101 33.80 7.34 4.56
N THR A 102 33.50 8.55 4.08
CA THR A 102 34.33 9.73 4.29
C THR A 102 33.49 10.76 5.04
N LYS A 103 33.93 11.16 6.23
CA LYS A 103 33.25 12.17 7.07
C LYS A 103 33.54 13.57 6.54
N TYR A 104 32.54 14.46 6.58
CA TYR A 104 32.67 15.85 6.11
C TYR A 104 32.39 16.89 7.20
N SER A 105 31.34 16.69 8.02
CA SER A 105 30.99 17.64 9.09
C SER A 105 30.55 16.93 10.35
N HIS A 106 31.20 17.24 11.47
CA HIS A 106 30.78 16.75 12.79
C HIS A 106 29.50 17.43 13.27
N ALA A 107 29.35 18.73 13.03
CA ALA A 107 28.16 19.50 13.46
C ALA A 107 26.88 19.03 12.75
N GLN A 108 26.95 18.76 11.44
CA GLN A 108 25.80 18.24 10.67
C GLN A 108 25.76 16.70 10.63
N GLN A 109 26.78 16.04 11.19
CA GLN A 109 26.98 14.59 11.11
C GLN A 109 26.82 14.08 9.67
N SER A 110 27.49 14.77 8.74
CA SER A 110 27.38 14.52 7.30
C SER A 110 28.57 13.73 6.76
N ALA A 111 28.30 12.86 5.79
CA ALA A 111 29.32 12.02 5.18
C ALA A 111 28.95 11.61 3.75
N SER A 112 29.96 11.27 2.95
CA SER A 112 29.78 10.52 1.71
C SER A 112 29.98 9.02 1.97
N VAL A 113 29.15 8.21 1.33
CA VAL A 113 29.21 6.75 1.36
C VAL A 113 29.41 6.25 -0.05
N VAL A 114 30.47 5.46 -0.28
CA VAL A 114 30.66 4.78 -1.56
C VAL A 114 30.23 3.33 -1.40
N THR A 115 29.34 2.89 -2.29
CA THR A 115 28.83 1.52 -2.29
C THR A 115 29.85 0.55 -2.89
N ARG A 116 29.98 -0.65 -2.33
CA ARG A 116 30.82 -1.70 -2.92
C ARG A 116 30.30 -2.05 -4.32
N ARG A 117 31.23 -2.29 -5.24
CA ARG A 117 30.92 -2.84 -6.56
C ARG A 117 30.38 -4.26 -6.43
N GLN A 118 29.14 -4.48 -6.88
CA GLN A 118 28.52 -5.80 -7.04
C GLN A 118 28.20 -6.02 -8.52
N GLY A 119 29.08 -6.74 -9.22
CA GLY A 119 28.98 -6.98 -10.66
C GLY A 119 29.11 -5.70 -11.49
N ARG A 120 28.07 -5.40 -12.29
CA ARG A 120 27.97 -4.17 -13.11
C ARG A 120 27.37 -2.97 -12.34
N HIS A 121 26.94 -3.16 -11.10
CA HIS A 121 26.33 -2.12 -10.27
C HIS A 121 27.21 -1.81 -9.04
N GLY A 122 27.08 -0.61 -8.47
CA GLY A 122 27.85 -0.16 -7.30
C GLY A 122 28.84 0.96 -7.62
N MET A 123 29.71 1.31 -6.67
CA MET A 123 30.57 2.52 -6.69
C MET A 123 29.79 3.85 -6.77
N ASN A 124 28.48 3.80 -6.55
CA ASN A 124 27.67 5.00 -6.41
C ASN A 124 28.02 5.69 -5.10
N THR A 125 28.18 7.01 -5.17
CA THR A 125 28.37 7.86 -4.00
C THR A 125 27.02 8.39 -3.53
N HIS A 126 26.74 8.20 -2.25
CA HIS A 126 25.55 8.74 -1.59
C HIS A 126 25.95 9.67 -0.46
N VAL A 127 25.30 10.83 -0.40
CA VAL A 127 25.40 11.76 0.73
C VAL A 127 24.39 11.36 1.80
N VAL A 128 24.84 11.37 3.06
CA VAL A 128 24.02 11.19 4.26
C VAL A 128 24.19 12.40 5.16
N LYS A 129 23.09 12.90 5.71
CA LYS A 129 23.06 13.93 6.76
C LYS A 129 22.25 13.37 7.93
N ILE A 130 22.94 12.90 8.98
CA ILE A 130 22.27 12.22 10.10
C ILE A 130 21.34 13.18 10.85
N ALA A 131 21.77 14.43 11.09
CA ALA A 131 20.98 15.41 11.81
C ALA A 131 19.60 15.66 11.17
N ASN A 132 19.52 15.57 9.83
CA ASN A 132 18.29 15.74 9.07
C ASN A 132 17.54 14.42 8.85
N ARG A 133 18.11 13.28 9.22
CA ARG A 133 17.62 11.92 8.88
C ARG A 133 17.49 11.70 7.37
N GLU A 134 18.44 12.23 6.62
CA GLU A 134 18.39 12.23 5.15
C GLU A 134 19.49 11.37 4.54
N CYS A 135 19.11 10.65 3.49
CA CYS A 135 20.05 10.02 2.57
C CYS A 135 19.62 10.30 1.13
N SER A 136 20.57 10.73 0.30
CA SER A 136 20.39 10.97 -1.14
C SER A 136 19.85 9.78 -1.94
N CYS A 137 19.88 8.56 -1.40
CA CYS A 137 19.24 7.41 -2.04
C CYS A 137 17.70 7.40 -1.91
N GLY A 138 17.12 8.31 -1.13
CA GLY A 138 15.67 8.44 -0.90
C GLY A 138 15.05 7.39 0.03
N LYS A 139 15.69 6.22 0.19
CA LYS A 139 15.14 5.08 0.94
C LYS A 139 14.87 5.40 2.40
N TRP A 140 15.73 6.16 3.07
CA TRP A 140 15.51 6.49 4.48
C TRP A 140 14.22 7.30 4.67
N ASN A 141 13.99 8.31 3.83
CA ASN A 141 12.75 9.08 3.86
C ASN A 141 11.54 8.24 3.46
N GLN A 142 11.67 7.44 2.40
CA GLN A 142 10.59 6.61 1.88
C GLN A 142 10.10 5.57 2.89
N PHE A 143 11.03 4.88 3.56
CA PHE A 143 10.71 3.75 4.43
C PHE A 143 10.69 4.12 5.91
N GLY A 144 11.16 5.30 6.32
CA GLY A 144 11.28 5.66 7.74
C GLY A 144 12.25 4.78 8.54
N ILE A 145 13.06 3.97 7.86
CA ILE A 145 14.09 3.10 8.44
C ILE A 145 15.43 3.49 7.82
N PRO A 146 16.50 3.66 8.62
CA PRO A 146 17.82 4.00 8.08
C PRO A 146 18.30 2.98 7.05
N CYS A 147 18.55 3.42 5.82
CA CYS A 147 19.09 2.57 4.78
C CYS A 147 20.54 2.14 5.07
N SER A 148 21.09 1.20 4.29
CA SER A 148 22.47 0.70 4.49
C SER A 148 23.54 1.81 4.50
N HIS A 149 23.37 2.87 3.69
CA HIS A 149 24.26 4.04 3.73
C HIS A 149 24.16 4.80 5.06
N ALA A 150 22.94 5.09 5.51
CA ALA A 150 22.68 5.78 6.77
C ALA A 150 23.22 4.97 7.96
N GLN A 151 22.95 3.67 8.01
CA GLN A 151 23.48 2.79 9.05
C GLN A 151 25.02 2.79 9.09
N LYS A 152 25.68 2.78 7.93
CA LYS A 152 27.15 2.85 7.87
C LYS A 152 27.67 4.19 8.42
N VAL A 153 27.04 5.30 8.07
CA VAL A 153 27.44 6.64 8.56
C VAL A 153 27.15 6.79 10.05
N CYS A 154 26.01 6.28 10.53
CA CYS A 154 25.69 6.24 11.95
C CYS A 154 26.79 5.49 12.74
N GLY A 155 27.21 4.32 12.24
CA GLY A 155 28.34 3.59 12.83
C GLY A 155 29.64 4.41 12.84
N ALA A 156 29.95 5.12 11.74
CA ALA A 156 31.13 5.98 11.68
C ALA A 156 31.10 7.12 12.71
N TYR A 157 29.93 7.64 13.06
CA TYR A 157 29.75 8.69 14.08
C TYR A 157 29.42 8.13 15.48
N ASN A 158 29.48 6.81 15.70
CA ASN A 158 29.09 6.16 16.96
C ASN A 158 27.64 6.47 17.40
N ILE A 159 26.73 6.59 16.44
CA ILE A 159 25.31 6.84 16.68
C ILE A 159 24.53 5.55 16.42
N SER A 160 23.59 5.22 17.30
CA SER A 160 22.72 4.08 17.10
C SER A 160 21.71 4.35 15.98
N ALA A 161 21.90 3.71 14.82
CA ALA A 161 20.92 3.77 13.75
C ALA A 161 19.54 3.22 14.17
N ALA A 162 19.50 2.31 15.16
CA ALA A 162 18.25 1.79 15.70
C ALA A 162 17.34 2.91 16.26
N SER A 163 17.93 3.92 16.92
CA SER A 163 17.18 5.07 17.47
C SER A 163 16.50 5.95 16.41
N MET A 164 16.75 5.68 15.12
CA MET A 164 16.25 6.47 14.01
C MET A 164 15.17 5.77 13.17
N VAL A 165 14.79 4.56 13.56
CA VAL A 165 13.59 3.90 13.03
C VAL A 165 12.36 4.67 13.49
N LYS A 166 11.41 4.92 12.59
CA LYS A 166 10.14 5.58 12.91
C LYS A 166 9.29 4.72 13.87
N ASP A 167 8.64 5.39 14.80
CA ASP A 167 7.78 4.87 15.86
C ASP A 167 6.57 4.05 15.36
N TYR A 168 6.03 4.35 14.18
CA TYR A 168 4.94 3.56 13.61
C TYR A 168 5.34 2.10 13.27
N TYR A 169 6.63 1.75 13.34
CA TYR A 169 7.09 0.36 13.26
C TYR A 169 7.20 -0.34 14.62
N ASP A 170 7.01 0.37 15.73
CA ASP A 170 7.10 -0.22 17.06
C ASP A 170 6.02 -1.28 17.25
N VAL A 171 6.37 -2.37 17.95
CA VAL A 171 5.42 -3.46 18.24
C VAL A 171 4.24 -2.94 19.07
N MET A 172 4.44 -1.94 19.93
CA MET A 172 3.37 -1.29 20.68
C MET A 172 2.39 -0.53 19.77
N ALA A 173 2.91 0.28 18.84
CA ALA A 173 2.07 0.99 17.86
C ALA A 173 1.27 0.01 16.99
N TYR A 174 1.91 -1.09 16.58
CA TYR A 174 1.26 -2.17 15.85
C TYR A 174 0.13 -2.82 16.67
N ASN A 175 0.38 -3.20 17.93
CA ASN A 175 -0.65 -3.81 18.79
C ASN A 175 -1.83 -2.85 19.03
N ASN A 176 -1.55 -1.56 19.27
CA ASN A 176 -2.59 -0.56 19.44
C ASN A 176 -3.49 -0.43 18.21
N THR A 177 -2.92 -0.53 17.00
CA THR A 177 -3.66 -0.50 15.73
C THR A 177 -4.68 -1.63 15.61
N TYR A 178 -4.36 -2.82 16.15
CA TYR A 178 -5.22 -4.01 16.09
C TYR A 178 -5.85 -4.37 17.45
N SER A 179 -5.92 -3.41 18.38
CA SER A 179 -6.44 -3.63 19.73
C SER A 179 -7.97 -3.74 19.79
N LYS A 180 -8.66 -3.17 18.80
CA LYS A 180 -10.12 -3.24 18.69
C LYS A 180 -10.54 -4.62 18.18
N HIS A 181 -11.69 -5.07 18.68
CA HIS A 181 -12.32 -6.34 18.31
C HIS A 181 -13.66 -6.08 17.63
N PHE A 182 -14.13 -7.13 16.96
CA PHE A 182 -15.46 -7.22 16.39
C PHE A 182 -16.24 -8.23 17.21
N GLU A 183 -17.53 -7.95 17.43
CA GLU A 183 -18.43 -8.89 18.09
C GLU A 183 -19.03 -9.87 17.07
N PRO A 184 -19.29 -11.12 17.47
CA PRO A 184 -20.03 -12.06 16.63
C PRO A 184 -21.43 -11.52 16.28
N VAL A 185 -21.84 -11.75 15.03
CA VAL A 185 -23.21 -11.47 14.59
C VAL A 185 -24.06 -12.71 14.89
N GLN A 186 -25.23 -12.49 15.50
CA GLN A 186 -26.18 -13.58 15.79
C GLN A 186 -26.82 -14.11 14.50
N SER A 187 -27.46 -15.28 14.57
CA SER A 187 -28.25 -15.79 13.44
C SER A 187 -29.37 -14.82 13.05
N GLU A 188 -29.74 -14.83 11.77
CA GLU A 188 -30.79 -13.97 11.20
C GLU A 188 -32.12 -14.07 11.97
N ASP A 189 -32.45 -15.24 12.51
CA ASP A 189 -33.65 -15.49 13.32
C ASP A 189 -33.76 -14.61 14.58
N TYR A 190 -32.66 -13.99 15.03
CA TYR A 190 -32.61 -13.15 16.23
C TYR A 190 -32.44 -11.65 15.90
N TRP A 191 -32.44 -11.27 14.62
CA TRP A 191 -32.27 -9.87 14.25
C TRP A 191 -33.56 -9.09 14.45
N ASP A 192 -33.42 -7.83 14.90
CA ASP A 192 -34.56 -6.91 15.00
C ASP A 192 -35.12 -6.61 13.60
N ASP A 193 -36.43 -6.46 13.52
CA ASP A 193 -37.07 -6.00 12.29
C ASP A 193 -36.52 -4.61 11.90
N PRO A 194 -36.12 -4.41 10.63
CA PRO A 194 -35.57 -3.13 10.19
C PRO A 194 -36.62 -2.02 10.34
N ASN A 195 -36.23 -0.90 10.94
CA ASN A 195 -37.10 0.27 11.09
C ASN A 195 -37.26 1.11 9.79
N PHE A 196 -36.81 0.57 8.66
CA PHE A 196 -36.81 1.22 7.36
C PHE A 196 -37.46 0.33 6.31
N GLN A 197 -38.11 0.96 5.34
CA GLN A 197 -38.72 0.25 4.21
C GLN A 197 -37.69 0.07 3.09
N LEU A 198 -37.45 -1.18 2.69
CA LEU A 198 -36.70 -1.50 1.48
C LEU A 198 -37.56 -1.15 0.25
N VAL A 199 -37.24 -0.03 -0.41
CA VAL A 199 -37.87 0.37 -1.68
C VAL A 199 -36.98 -0.09 -2.82
N HIS A 200 -37.46 -1.02 -3.63
CA HIS A 200 -36.79 -1.38 -4.88
C HIS A 200 -37.05 -0.27 -5.92
N ASP A 201 -36.04 0.07 -6.72
CA ASP A 201 -36.25 0.96 -7.85
C ASP A 201 -37.17 0.27 -8.87
N PRO A 202 -38.39 0.78 -9.12
CA PRO A 202 -39.34 0.16 -10.03
C PRO A 202 -38.82 0.14 -11.48
N THR A 203 -37.87 1.00 -11.83
CA THR A 203 -37.25 1.05 -13.17
C THR A 203 -36.23 -0.08 -13.42
N ILE A 204 -35.75 -0.73 -12.35
CA ILE A 204 -34.80 -1.86 -12.42
C ILE A 204 -35.51 -3.20 -12.73
N ARG A 205 -36.84 -3.22 -12.84
CA ARG A 205 -37.59 -4.35 -13.42
C ARG A 205 -37.38 -4.41 -14.95
N THR A 206 -36.21 -4.83 -15.41
CA THR A 206 -36.06 -5.30 -16.79
C THR A 206 -36.74 -6.65 -16.90
N VAL A 207 -37.93 -6.62 -17.51
CA VAL A 207 -38.64 -7.79 -18.02
C VAL A 207 -37.65 -8.60 -18.86
N THR A 208 -37.22 -9.75 -18.33
CA THR A 208 -36.40 -10.69 -19.08
C THR A 208 -37.33 -11.31 -20.14
N ARG A 209 -37.14 -10.97 -21.42
CA ARG A 209 -37.78 -11.73 -22.52
C ARG A 209 -37.42 -13.21 -22.37
N PRO A 210 -38.27 -14.17 -22.81
CA PRO A 210 -37.96 -15.60 -22.68
C PRO A 210 -36.64 -15.91 -23.41
N GLY A 211 -35.60 -16.18 -22.63
CA GLY A 211 -34.24 -16.38 -23.09
C GLY A 211 -33.27 -16.30 -21.91
N ARG A 212 -32.25 -17.17 -21.90
CA ARG A 212 -31.24 -17.23 -20.83
C ARG A 212 -30.45 -15.93 -20.79
N ASN A 213 -30.64 -15.11 -19.76
CA ASN A 213 -29.70 -14.04 -19.42
C ASN A 213 -28.31 -14.67 -19.28
N GLN A 214 -27.37 -14.35 -20.19
CA GLN A 214 -26.00 -14.85 -20.03
C GLN A 214 -25.30 -14.21 -18.81
N THR A 215 -25.81 -13.08 -18.30
CA THR A 215 -25.32 -12.47 -17.06
C THR A 215 -26.40 -11.67 -16.34
N THR A 216 -26.46 -11.79 -15.02
CA THR A 216 -27.38 -11.09 -14.10
C THR A 216 -26.91 -9.70 -13.64
N ARG A 217 -25.84 -9.14 -14.23
CA ARG A 217 -25.22 -7.91 -13.74
C ARG A 217 -25.69 -6.70 -14.55
N ILE A 218 -26.25 -5.70 -13.87
CA ILE A 218 -26.45 -4.36 -14.41
C ILE A 218 -25.07 -3.70 -14.51
N HIS A 219 -24.66 -3.32 -15.72
CA HIS A 219 -23.40 -2.64 -15.98
C HIS A 219 -23.38 -1.26 -15.31
N ASN A 220 -22.35 -0.97 -14.52
CA ASN A 220 -22.14 0.37 -13.94
C ASN A 220 -20.97 1.10 -14.61
N GLU A 221 -20.82 2.41 -14.38
CA GLU A 221 -19.83 3.28 -15.04
C GLU A 221 -18.38 2.77 -14.96
N MET A 222 -18.03 2.00 -13.93
CA MET A 222 -16.68 1.41 -13.80
C MET A 222 -16.43 0.29 -14.83
N ASP A 223 -17.47 -0.43 -15.25
CA ASP A 223 -17.35 -1.49 -16.26
C ASP A 223 -17.17 -0.92 -17.67
N TRP A 224 -17.72 0.26 -17.95
CA TRP A 224 -17.59 0.95 -19.25
C TRP A 224 -16.13 1.26 -19.60
N ARG A 225 -15.32 1.63 -18.60
CA ARG A 225 -13.90 1.92 -18.79
C ARG A 225 -13.08 0.67 -19.13
N GLN A 226 -13.41 -0.47 -18.53
CA GLN A 226 -12.73 -1.74 -18.84
C GLN A 226 -13.09 -2.26 -20.23
N THR A 227 -14.33 -2.06 -20.68
CA THR A 227 -14.78 -2.45 -22.01
C THR A 227 -14.10 -1.61 -23.10
N ARG A 228 -14.00 -0.29 -22.92
CA ARG A 228 -13.25 0.58 -23.84
C ARG A 228 -11.77 0.22 -23.90
N ALA A 229 -11.11 0.06 -22.75
CA ALA A 229 -9.69 -0.31 -22.72
C ALA A 229 -9.42 -1.67 -23.41
N ARG A 230 -10.35 -2.64 -23.30
CA ARG A 230 -10.25 -3.92 -24.03
C ARG A 230 -10.48 -3.77 -25.53
N GLN A 231 -11.44 -2.94 -25.94
CA GLN A 231 -11.74 -2.69 -27.35
C GLN A 231 -10.59 -1.91 -28.03
N GLU A 232 -10.02 -0.92 -27.35
CA GLU A 232 -8.85 -0.16 -27.80
C GLU A 232 -7.61 -1.05 -27.91
N ALA A 233 -7.38 -1.96 -26.96
CA ALA A 233 -6.29 -2.93 -27.03
C ALA A 233 -6.47 -3.97 -28.16
N GLN A 234 -7.71 -4.40 -28.43
CA GLN A 234 -8.02 -5.31 -29.53
C GLN A 234 -7.92 -4.63 -30.90
N GLN A 235 -8.29 -3.35 -31.01
CA GLN A 235 -8.09 -2.56 -32.23
C GLN A 235 -6.61 -2.34 -32.53
N GLN A 236 -5.78 -2.06 -31.52
CA GLN A 236 -4.33 -1.91 -31.71
C GLN A 236 -3.64 -3.23 -32.12
N GLN A 237 -4.11 -4.37 -31.62
CA GLN A 237 -3.63 -5.70 -32.06
C GLN A 237 -4.12 -6.07 -33.47
N GLY A 238 -5.31 -5.60 -33.86
CA GLY A 238 -5.84 -5.74 -35.22
C GLY A 238 -5.05 -4.92 -36.25
N ASP A 239 -4.83 -3.63 -35.99
CA ASP A 239 -4.12 -2.74 -36.92
C ASP A 239 -2.65 -3.13 -37.13
N SER A 240 -2.00 -3.69 -36.11
CA SER A 240 -0.61 -4.18 -36.22
C SER A 240 -0.48 -5.43 -37.11
N SER A 241 -1.58 -6.16 -37.34
CA SER A 241 -1.60 -7.37 -38.17
C SER A 241 -2.01 -7.13 -39.63
N VAL A 242 -2.44 -5.91 -39.97
CA VAL A 242 -2.89 -5.55 -41.33
C VAL A 242 -1.78 -4.86 -42.14
N GLN A 243 -0.69 -4.38 -41.50
CA GLN A 243 0.40 -3.67 -42.20
C GLN A 243 1.55 -4.56 -42.73
N GLU A 244 1.52 -5.88 -42.55
CA GLU A 244 2.62 -6.77 -42.99
C GLU A 244 2.39 -7.53 -44.31
N ASN A 245 1.39 -7.17 -45.11
CA ASN A 245 1.25 -7.73 -46.47
C ASN A 245 0.75 -6.70 -47.49
N VAL A 246 1.69 -5.95 -48.07
CA VAL A 246 1.56 -5.42 -49.45
C VAL A 246 2.96 -5.56 -50.11
N PRO A 247 3.06 -6.18 -51.30
CA PRO A 247 4.33 -6.44 -51.99
C PRO A 247 5.05 -5.17 -52.45
#